data_AF-A0A7C5G0D8-F1
#
_entry.id   AF-A0A7C5G0D8-F1
#
_cell.length_a   1.000
_cell.length_b   1.000
_cell.length_c   1.000
_cell.angle_alpha   90.00
_cell.angle_beta   90.00
_cell.angle_gamma   90.00
#
_symmetry.space_group_name_H-M   'P 1'
#
loop_
_entity.id
_entity.type
_entity.pdbx_description
1 polymer ?
#
loop_
_entity_poly.entity_id
_entity_poly.type
_entity_poly.pdbx_seq_one_letter_code
_entity_poly.pdbx_strand_id
1 'polypeptide(L)'
;MTESEIRELASLPLDVLVSQARSLTDLFHGKGVLLRALVETTNFCAMDCLYCGIRRSNGAVQRYRPSPDTLRQPLPPAVTA
;
A
#
# COMPACT_ATOMS: atom_id res chain seq x y z
N MET A 1 23.01 6.63 1.48
CA MET A 1 23.19 5.69 0.37
C MET A 1 23.39 6.46 -0.92
N THR A 2 24.39 6.09 -1.70
CA THR A 2 24.63 6.62 -3.04
C THR A 2 23.84 5.83 -4.09
N GLU A 3 23.72 6.37 -5.31
CA GLU A 3 23.10 5.63 -6.43
C GLU A 3 23.86 4.33 -6.72
N SER A 4 25.19 4.37 -6.67
CA SER A 4 26.05 3.20 -6.90
C SER A 4 25.75 2.09 -5.89
N GLU A 5 25.62 2.44 -4.61
CA GLU A 5 25.29 1.47 -3.55
C GLU A 5 23.90 0.85 -3.75
N ILE A 6 22.91 1.62 -4.19
CA ILE A 6 21.56 1.09 -4.49
C ILE A 6 21.62 0.08 -5.64
N ARG A 7 22.36 0.40 -6.71
CA ARG A 7 22.51 -0.48 -7.87
C ARG A 7 23.25 -1.77 -7.52
N GLU A 8 24.24 -1.69 -6.66
CA GLU A 8 24.97 -2.85 -6.15
C GLU A 8 24.06 -3.76 -5.31
N LEU A 9 23.27 -3.21 -4.38
CA LEU A 9 22.31 -4.01 -3.61
C LEU A 9 21.24 -4.65 -4.50
N ALA A 10 20.76 -3.91 -5.51
CA ALA A 10 19.74 -4.41 -6.43
C ALA A 10 20.25 -5.53 -7.38
N SER A 11 21.56 -5.72 -7.49
CA SER A 11 22.16 -6.79 -8.30
C SER A 11 22.42 -8.08 -7.51
N LEU A 12 22.24 -8.06 -6.18
CA LEU A 12 22.40 -9.25 -5.34
C LEU A 12 21.37 -10.35 -5.67
N PRO A 13 21.71 -11.63 -5.44
CA PRO A 13 20.72 -12.70 -5.43
C PRO A 13 19.57 -12.38 -4.48
N LEU A 14 18.33 -12.68 -4.90
CA LEU A 14 17.12 -12.26 -4.19
C LEU A 14 17.07 -12.80 -2.75
N ASP A 15 17.50 -14.04 -2.55
CA ASP A 15 17.55 -14.69 -1.23
C ASP A 15 18.53 -13.97 -0.28
N VAL A 16 19.69 -13.57 -0.80
CA VAL A 16 20.69 -12.79 -0.05
C VAL A 16 20.12 -11.43 0.34
N LEU A 17 19.55 -10.70 -0.61
CA LEU A 17 18.99 -9.37 -0.38
C LEU A 17 17.83 -9.41 0.65
N VAL A 18 16.93 -10.38 0.51
CA VAL A 18 15.80 -10.58 1.43
C VAL A 18 16.29 -10.96 2.83
N SER A 19 17.28 -11.85 2.95
CA SER A 19 17.84 -12.25 4.24
C SER A 19 18.50 -11.06 4.96
N GLN A 20 19.26 -10.23 4.26
CA GLN A 20 19.87 -9.04 4.84
C GLN A 20 18.82 -8.02 5.27
N ALA A 21 17.81 -7.78 4.44
CA ALA A 21 16.70 -6.89 4.75
C ALA A 21 15.91 -7.38 5.98
N ARG A 22 15.67 -8.69 6.10
CA ARG A 22 14.99 -9.28 7.26
C ARG A 22 15.77 -9.07 8.55
N SER A 23 17.08 -9.32 8.55
CA SER A 23 17.94 -9.12 9.73
C SER A 23 17.92 -7.67 10.22
N LEU A 24 17.99 -6.69 9.32
CA LEU A 24 17.86 -5.27 9.67
C LEU A 24 16.45 -4.93 10.17
N THR A 25 15.42 -5.46 9.51
CA THR A 25 14.02 -5.25 9.94
C THR A 25 13.80 -5.81 11.35
N ASP A 26 14.33 -6.99 11.67
CA ASP A 26 14.26 -7.57 13.01
C ASP A 26 15.00 -6.72 14.05
N LEU A 27 16.18 -6.20 13.70
CA LEU A 27 16.98 -5.37 14.59
C LEU A 27 16.26 -4.06 14.98
N PHE A 28 15.61 -3.40 14.01
CA PHE A 28 15.01 -2.08 14.23
C PHE A 28 13.50 -2.11 14.55
N HIS A 29 12.77 -3.10 14.06
CA HIS A 29 11.30 -3.18 14.19
C HIS A 29 10.82 -4.44 14.92
N GLY A 30 11.72 -5.38 15.20
CA GLY A 30 11.36 -6.68 15.75
C GLY A 30 10.54 -7.54 14.79
N LYS A 31 9.88 -8.56 15.36
CA LYS A 31 9.09 -9.55 14.60
C LYS A 31 7.60 -9.20 14.47
N GLY A 32 7.17 -8.10 15.10
CA GLY A 32 5.77 -7.67 15.06
C GLY A 32 5.37 -7.14 13.69
N VAL A 33 4.13 -7.40 13.29
CA VAL A 33 3.53 -6.84 12.07
C VAL A 33 2.42 -5.88 12.47
N LEU A 34 2.50 -4.64 12.00
CA LEU A 34 1.49 -3.62 12.26
C LEU A 34 0.35 -3.72 11.25
N LEU A 35 -0.84 -4.09 11.71
CA LEU A 35 -2.05 -4.11 10.89
C LEU A 35 -2.61 -2.69 10.71
N ARG A 36 -2.97 -2.34 9.47
CA ARG A 36 -3.57 -1.04 9.12
C ARG A 36 -4.81 -1.27 8.27
N ALA A 37 -5.95 -0.76 8.71
CA ALA A 37 -7.16 -0.73 7.90
C ALA A 37 -7.06 0.39 6.86
N LEU A 38 -7.32 0.07 5.60
CA LEU A 38 -7.42 1.03 4.50
C LEU A 38 -8.90 1.33 4.23
N VAL A 39 -9.26 2.61 4.18
CA VAL A 39 -10.62 3.05 3.85
C VAL A 39 -10.56 3.96 2.62
N GLU A 40 -11.04 3.46 1.48
CA GLU A 40 -11.10 4.21 0.22
C GLU A 40 -12.44 4.94 0.09
N THR A 41 -12.47 6.23 0.45
CA THR A 41 -13.71 7.03 0.54
C THR A 41 -14.22 7.55 -0.82
N THR A 42 -13.52 7.31 -1.91
CA THR A 42 -13.96 7.68 -3.26
C THR A 42 -13.08 7.01 -4.29
N ASN A 43 -13.66 6.61 -5.42
CA ASN A 43 -12.91 6.22 -6.61
C ASN A 43 -13.04 7.22 -7.77
N PHE A 44 -13.60 8.41 -7.52
CA PHE A 44 -13.52 9.52 -8.47
C PHE A 44 -12.08 10.03 -8.56
N CYS A 45 -11.53 10.07 -9.77
CA CYS A 45 -10.20 10.58 -10.04
C CYS A 45 -10.25 11.56 -11.21
N ALA A 46 -9.57 12.70 -11.09
CA ALA A 46 -9.43 13.67 -12.18
C ALA A 46 -8.28 13.33 -13.14
N MET A 47 -7.43 12.36 -12.76
CA MET A 47 -6.25 11.96 -13.51
C MET A 47 -6.56 10.84 -14.50
N ASP A 48 -5.69 10.71 -15.50
CA ASP A 48 -5.83 9.71 -16.56
C ASP A 48 -4.64 8.76 -16.65
N CYS A 49 -4.19 8.28 -15.49
CA CYS A 49 -3.03 7.41 -15.39
C CYS A 49 -3.25 6.10 -16.18
N LEU A 50 -2.30 5.76 -17.06
CA LEU A 50 -2.42 4.62 -17.97
C LEU A 50 -2.50 3.26 -17.26
N TYR A 51 -1.97 3.17 -16.04
CA TYR A 51 -1.97 1.96 -15.21
C TYR A 51 -3.16 1.89 -14.24
N CYS A 52 -3.98 2.94 -14.13
CA CYS A 52 -4.95 3.05 -13.05
C CYS A 52 -6.36 2.66 -13.52
N GLY A 53 -6.96 1.67 -12.87
CA GLY A 53 -8.33 1.21 -13.16
C GLY A 53 -9.42 2.25 -12.88
N ILE A 54 -9.17 3.22 -12.00
CA ILE A 54 -10.13 4.28 -11.65
C ILE A 54 -9.84 5.60 -12.38
N ARG A 55 -8.98 5.59 -13.40
CA ARG A 55 -8.69 6.77 -14.24
C ARG A 55 -9.96 7.43 -14.78
N ARG A 56 -9.94 8.74 -15.02
CA ARG A 56 -11.13 9.51 -15.43
C ARG A 56 -11.79 8.99 -16.70
N SER A 57 -11.02 8.46 -17.65
CA SER A 57 -11.55 8.00 -18.94
C SER A 57 -12.20 6.62 -18.86
N ASN A 58 -12.06 5.89 -17.74
CA ASN A 58 -12.74 4.61 -17.57
C ASN A 58 -14.22 4.86 -17.26
N GLY A 59 -15.08 4.71 -18.27
CA GLY A 59 -16.53 4.82 -18.13
C GLY A 59 -17.20 3.51 -17.67
N ALA A 60 -16.48 2.40 -17.66
CA ALA A 60 -17.02 1.09 -17.25
C ALA A 60 -17.01 0.89 -15.72
N VAL A 61 -16.27 1.71 -14.97
CA VAL A 61 -16.20 1.60 -13.50
C VAL A 61 -17.37 2.31 -12.84
N GLN A 62 -18.03 1.62 -11.90
CA GLN A 62 -19.05 2.24 -11.06
C GLN A 62 -18.40 3.24 -10.10
N ARG A 63 -18.79 4.51 -10.21
CA ARG A 63 -18.26 5.58 -9.37
C ARG A 63 -19.00 5.65 -8.05
N TYR A 64 -18.26 5.87 -6.96
CA TYR A 64 -18.84 6.02 -5.63
C TYR A 64 -18.17 7.14 -4.83
N ARG A 65 -19.00 7.78 -3.99
CA ARG A 65 -18.61 8.74 -2.97
C ARG A 65 -19.59 8.58 -1.81
N PRO A 66 -19.19 7.93 -0.70
CA PRO A 66 -20.04 7.76 0.46
C PRO A 66 -20.46 9.12 1.03
N SER A 67 -21.62 9.15 1.68
CA SER A 67 -22.05 10.35 2.40
C SER A 67 -21.18 10.56 3.64
N PRO A 68 -21.10 11.79 4.17
CA PRO A 68 -20.44 12.05 5.44
C PRO A 68 -20.98 11.17 6.58
N ASP A 69 -22.28 10.87 6.56
CA ASP A 69 -22.90 10.03 7.58
C ASP A 69 -22.44 8.57 7.49
N THR A 70 -22.30 8.03 6.27
CA THR A 70 -21.71 6.69 6.08
C THR A 70 -20.29 6.61 6.63
N LEU A 71 -19.46 7.65 6.43
CA LEU A 71 -18.07 7.67 6.90
C LEU A 71 -17.93 7.85 8.41
N ARG A 72 -18.94 8.44 9.06
CA ARG A 72 -18.95 8.66 10.52
C ARG A 72 -19.39 7.43 11.30
N GLN A 73 -19.95 6.42 10.63
CA GLN A 73 -20.34 5.18 11.30
C GLN A 73 -19.09 4.48 11.86
N PRO A 74 -19.19 3.90 13.07
CA PRO A 74 -18.09 3.14 13.63
C PRO A 74 -17.77 1.96 12.71
N LEU A 75 -16.47 1.76 12.45
CA LEU A 75 -16.02 0.54 11.78
C LEU A 75 -16.40 -0.66 12.66
N PRO A 76 -16.81 -1.80 12.06
CA PRO A 76 -17.03 -3.01 12.83
C PRO A 76 -15.75 -3.37 13.60
N PRO A 77 -15.87 -4.04 14.76
CA PRO A 77 -14.71 -4.42 15.54
C PRO A 77 -13.73 -5.19 14.65
N ALA A 78 -12.44 -4.91 14.83
CA ALA A 78 -11.40 -5.60 14.08
C ALA A 78 -11.62 -7.11 14.21
N VAL A 79 -11.76 -7.79 13.06
CA VAL A 79 -11.77 -9.25 13.03
C VAL A 79 -10.37 -9.65 13.46
N THR A 80 -10.25 -10.16 14.68
CA THR A 80 -9.00 -10.78 15.15
C THR A 80 -8.76 -11.99 14.27
N ALA A 81 -7.64 -11.97 13.55
CA ALA A 81 -7.13 -13.14 12.84
C ALA A 81 -6.66 -14.20 13.83
#